data_AF-A0A1M4Z6F7-F1
#
_entry.id   AF-A0A1M4Z6F7-F1
#
_cell.length_a   1.000
_cell.length_b   1.000
_cell.length_c   1.000
_cell.angle_alpha   90.00
_cell.angle_beta   90.00
_cell.angle_gamma   90.00
#
_symmetry.space_group_name_H-M   'P 1'
#
loop_
_entity.id
_entity.type
_entity.pdbx_description
1 polymer ?
#
loop_
_entity_poly.entity_id
_entity_poly.type
_entity_poly.pdbx_seq_one_letter_code
_entity_poly.pdbx_strand_id
1 'polypeptide(L)' 'ANRAAVAVAHSILTIVYHILKRKQPYIELGPSYYEERKRDTVIKQSIKKLESLGVTVIVESVA' A
#
# COMPACT_ATOMS: atom_id res chain seq x y z
N ALA A 1 -3.59 12.71 20.88
CA ALA A 1 -4.83 12.25 20.24
C ALA A 1 -4.92 12.84 18.81
N ASN A 2 -5.67 12.23 17.88
CA ASN A 2 -5.87 12.68 16.47
C ASN A 2 -4.83 12.31 15.39
N ARG A 3 -3.94 11.34 15.63
CA ARG A 3 -2.99 10.85 14.60
C ARG A 3 -3.67 10.40 13.31
N ALA A 4 -4.83 9.73 13.43
CA ALA A 4 -5.61 9.28 12.27
C ALA A 4 -6.13 10.46 11.44
N ALA A 5 -6.72 11.48 12.09
CA ALA A 5 -7.22 12.67 11.39
C ALA A 5 -6.10 13.42 10.67
N VAL A 6 -4.92 13.56 11.30
CA VAL A 6 -3.75 14.19 10.67
C VAL A 6 -3.26 13.39 9.45
N ALA A 7 -3.22 12.05 9.53
CA ALA A 7 -2.83 11.20 8.41
C ALA A 7 -3.80 11.31 7.22
N VAL A 8 -5.11 11.39 7.50
CA VAL A 8 -6.14 11.62 6.46
C VAL A 8 -5.98 12.99 5.83
N ALA A 9 -5.82 14.06 6.63
CA ALA A 9 -5.62 15.41 6.12
C ALA A 9 -4.36 15.52 5.24
N HIS A 10 -3.26 14.89 5.64
CA HIS A 10 -2.03 14.83 4.84
C HIS A 10 -2.25 14.11 3.49
N SER A 11 -3.03 13.03 3.49
CA SER A 11 -3.37 12.30 2.26
C SER A 11 -4.20 13.17 1.32
N ILE A 12 -5.21 13.88 1.83
CA ILE A 12 -6.04 14.82 1.05
C ILE A 12 -5.18 15.95 0.48
N LEU A 13 -4.30 16.55 1.28
CA LEU A 13 -3.39 17.60 0.83
C LEU A 13 -2.48 17.13 -0.32
N THR A 14 -1.97 15.90 -0.24
CA THR A 14 -1.12 15.29 -1.27
C THR A 14 -1.91 15.07 -2.58
N ILE A 15 -3.17 14.64 -2.49
CA ILE A 15 -4.06 14.50 -3.65
C ILE A 15 -4.26 15.87 -4.34
N VAL A 16 -4.62 16.90 -3.56
CA VAL A 16 -4.83 18.27 -4.07
C VAL A 16 -3.57 18.81 -4.73
N TYR A 17 -2.40 18.62 -4.10
CA TYR A 17 -1.11 19.02 -4.68
C TYR A 17 -0.89 18.44 -6.08
N HIS A 18 -1.17 17.14 -6.26
CA HIS A 18 -0.97 16.49 -7.57
C HIS A 18 -1.96 16.93 -8.63
N ILE A 19 -3.24 17.13 -8.26
CA ILE A 19 -4.27 17.67 -9.15
C ILE A 19 -3.83 19.03 -9.68
N LEU A 20 -3.42 19.93 -8.78
CA LEU A 20 -3.00 21.28 -9.13
C LEU A 20 -1.69 21.29 -9.94
N LYS A 21 -0.69 20.52 -9.49
CA LYS A 21 0.63 20.48 -10.14
C LYS A 21 0.57 19.91 -11.56
N ARG A 22 -0.24 18.87 -11.77
CA ARG A 22 -0.34 18.19 -13.08
C ARG A 22 -1.41 18.80 -13.98
N LYS A 23 -2.26 19.70 -13.45
CA LYS A 23 -3.42 20.27 -14.16
C LYS A 23 -4.32 19.17 -14.74
N GLN A 24 -4.53 18.11 -13.98
CA GLN A 24 -5.34 16.96 -14.37
C GLN A 24 -6.42 16.73 -13.31
N PRO A 25 -7.62 16.29 -13.72
CA PRO A 25 -8.65 15.91 -12.77
C PRO A 25 -8.15 14.76 -11.89
N TYR A 26 -8.82 14.57 -10.75
CA TYR A 26 -8.56 13.40 -9.92
C TYR A 26 -8.85 12.12 -10.70
N ILE A 27 -7.91 11.18 -10.66
CA ILE A 27 -8.02 9.86 -11.28
C ILE A 27 -8.06 8.85 -10.15
N GLU A 28 -9.18 8.15 -10.04
CA GLU A 28 -9.30 7.03 -9.11
C GLU A 28 -8.27 5.96 -9.45
N LEU A 29 -7.56 5.49 -8.44
CA LEU A 29 -6.49 4.49 -8.60
C LEU A 29 -7.05 3.07 -8.78
N GLY A 30 -8.36 2.90 -8.61
CA GLY A 30 -9.05 1.62 -8.71
C GLY A 30 -9.05 0.83 -7.38
N PRO A 31 -9.94 -0.16 -7.28
CA PRO A 31 -10.16 -0.91 -6.03
C PRO A 31 -8.96 -1.78 -5.63
N SER A 32 -8.11 -2.19 -6.57
CA SER A 32 -6.93 -3.03 -6.31
C SER A 32 -5.69 -2.25 -5.90
N TYR A 33 -5.68 -0.92 -5.97
CA TYR A 33 -4.48 -0.11 -5.79
C TYR A 33 -3.75 -0.38 -4.47
N TYR A 34 -4.51 -0.47 -3.37
CA TYR A 34 -3.93 -0.74 -2.06
C TYR A 34 -3.42 -2.18 -1.93
N GLU A 35 -4.11 -3.15 -2.54
CA GLU A 35 -3.70 -4.56 -2.54
C GLU A 35 -2.41 -4.75 -3.34
N GLU A 36 -2.33 -4.15 -4.53
CA GLU A 36 -1.12 -4.16 -5.35
C GLU A 36 0.06 -3.49 -4.63
N ARG A 37 -0.16 -2.32 -4.02
CA ARG A 37 0.88 -1.60 -3.28
C ARG A 37 1.35 -2.35 -2.04
N LYS A 38 0.46 -3.09 -1.38
CA LYS A 38 0.79 -3.87 -0.17
C LYS A 38 1.29 -5.27 -0.48
N ARG A 39 1.14 -5.76 -1.72
CA ARG A 39 1.46 -7.13 -2.12
C ARG A 39 2.81 -7.59 -1.58
N ASP A 40 3.88 -6.85 -1.82
CA ASP A 40 5.24 -7.21 -1.38
C ASP A 40 5.37 -7.23 0.15
N THR A 41 4.72 -6.27 0.82
CA THR A 41 4.72 -6.20 2.29
C THR A 41 3.98 -7.41 2.88
N VAL A 42 2.84 -7.77 2.30
CA VAL A 42 2.02 -8.92 2.71
C VAL A 42 2.79 -10.22 2.48
N ILE A 43 3.44 -10.38 1.32
CA ILE A 43 4.28 -11.54 1.01
C ILE A 43 5.40 -11.66 2.06
N LYS A 44 6.17 -10.57 2.28
CA LYS A 44 7.28 -10.58 3.23
C LYS A 44 6.84 -10.88 4.67
N GLN A 45 5.72 -10.29 5.11
CA GLN A 45 5.16 -10.56 6.43
C GLN A 45 4.68 -12.01 6.57
N SER A 46 4.08 -12.56 5.51
CA SER A 46 3.61 -13.95 5.49
C SER A 46 4.76 -14.95 5.54
N ILE A 47 5.81 -14.73 4.74
CA ILE A 47 7.04 -15.54 4.78
C ILE A 47 7.63 -15.53 6.20
N LYS A 48 7.85 -14.34 6.76
CA LYS A 48 8.42 -14.20 8.11
C LYS A 48 7.58 -14.92 9.17
N LYS A 49 6.25 -14.87 9.03
CA LYS A 49 5.33 -15.55 9.95
C LYS A 49 5.46 -17.07 9.83
N LEU A 50 5.53 -17.60 8.62
CA LEU A 50 5.73 -19.03 8.39
C LEU A 50 7.11 -19.50 8.91
N GLU A 51 8.18 -18.76 8.62
CA GLU A 51 9.52 -19.06 9.14
C GLU A 51 9.57 -19.06 10.67
N SER A 52 8.85 -18.13 11.32
CA SER A 52 8.75 -18.10 12.79
C SER A 52 8.05 -19.32 13.41
N LEU A 53 7.32 -20.10 12.60
CA LEU A 53 6.70 -21.36 13.00
C LEU A 53 7.62 -22.58 12.78
N GLY A 54 8.86 -22.35 12.32
CA GLY A 54 9.87 -23.40 12.16
C GLY A 54 9.85 -24.11 10.81
N VAL A 55 9.16 -23.56 9.80
CA VAL A 55 9.16 -24.09 8.43
C VAL A 55 10.03 -23.25 7.51
N THR A 56 10.75 -23.90 6.59
CA THR A 56 11.45 -23.20 5.50
C THR A 56 10.45 -22.86 4.39
N VAL A 57 10.44 -21.60 3.95
CA VAL A 57 9.53 -21.12 2.89
C VAL A 57 10.30 -20.91 1.59
N ILE A 58 9.82 -21.51 0.51
CA ILE A 58 10.32 -21.29 -0.86
C ILE A 58 9.18 -20.68 -1.65
N VAL A 59 9.41 -19.50 -2.24
CA VAL A 59 8.40 -18.77 -3.03
C VAL A 59 8.79 -18.85 -4.50
N GLU A 60 7.91 -19.40 -5.32
CA GLU A 60 8.04 -19.42 -6.77
C GLU A 60 7.01 -18.46 -7.38
N SER A 61 7.43 -17.63 -8.34
CA SER A 61 6.50 -16.79 -9.08
C SER A 61 5.80 -17.62 -10.14
N VAL A 62 4.48 -17.73 -10.06
CA VAL A 62 3.68 -18.25 -11.16
C VAL A 62 3.46 -17.08 -12.12
N ALA A 63 4.20 -17.09 -13.24
CA ALA A 63 4.02 -16.15 -14.35
C ALA A 63 2.79 -16.50 -15.18
#